data_AF-A0A9E1XPX3-F1
#
_entry.id   AF-A0A9E1XPX3-F1
#
_cell.length_a   1.000
_cell.length_b   1.000
_cell.length_c   1.000
_cell.angle_alpha   90.00
_cell.angle_beta   90.00
_cell.angle_gamma   90.00
#
_symmetry.space_group_name_H-M   'P 1'
#
loop_
_entity.id
_entity.type
_entity.pdbx_description
1 polymer ?
#
loop_
_entity_poly.entity_id
_entity_poly.type
_entity_poly.pdbx_seq_one_letter_code
_entity_poly.pdbx_strand_id
1 'polypeptide(L)'
;MRFRSVALLTTLVLALCHADGSPLARRMALLRLPREPATSIPALAAGLTDENAVVRRTAARLLAERGEAGKKALLPACKDADMLVRLSALKALSGGPDGERVLIGAVADASPLVRKHAVEQLAGRRPRSKAATAALLKAAKDEDPMVRNLAVQAQWPFHRDVESIRDRQDWDHEIEVIQTVPFPKENWRFHLDPKREGHRKKWFLPAFDDAKWKTIAIEQAWQKAGYDYTGVSWYRRTIAMPAKPDGKVNAVEICFDGVDESTWVWVNGVYVGEHDIGPNGWNRPFYLDVTKEVRWGAENQVTVRAMNTAHAGGIWKPVRFETLR
;
A
#
# COMPACT_ATOMS: atom_id res chain seq x y z
N MET A 1 -0.30 -42.51 -35.36
CA MET A 1 0.94 -42.82 -34.62
C MET A 1 1.28 -41.84 -33.48
N ARG A 2 0.95 -40.54 -33.54
CA ARG A 2 1.29 -39.54 -32.49
C ARG A 2 0.61 -39.72 -31.12
N PHE A 3 -0.55 -40.37 -31.04
CA PHE A 3 -1.26 -40.56 -29.76
C PHE A 3 -0.68 -41.65 -28.85
N ARG A 4 -0.10 -42.72 -29.42
CA ARG A 4 0.53 -43.81 -28.63
C ARG A 4 1.86 -43.38 -28.01
N SER A 5 2.61 -42.50 -28.66
CA SER A 5 3.90 -41.98 -28.16
C SER A 5 3.74 -41.01 -27.00
N VAL A 6 2.67 -40.20 -26.98
CA VAL A 6 2.38 -39.27 -25.88
C VAL A 6 1.97 -40.03 -24.63
N ALA A 7 1.08 -41.02 -24.75
CA ALA A 7 0.67 -41.85 -23.62
C ALA A 7 1.85 -42.63 -23.01
N LEU A 8 2.72 -43.23 -23.84
CA LEU A 8 3.93 -43.89 -23.34
C LEU A 8 4.88 -42.93 -22.60
N LEU A 9 5.05 -41.71 -23.10
CA LEU A 9 5.89 -40.70 -22.44
C LEU A 9 5.31 -40.29 -21.08
N THR A 10 4.00 -40.04 -21.00
CA THR A 10 3.35 -39.68 -19.74
C THR A 10 3.44 -40.81 -18.72
N THR A 11 3.24 -42.06 -19.16
CA THR A 11 3.29 -43.24 -18.29
C THR A 11 4.72 -43.54 -17.81
N LEU A 12 5.72 -43.37 -18.68
CA LEU A 12 7.14 -43.53 -18.35
C LEU A 12 7.62 -42.43 -17.39
N VAL A 13 7.17 -41.19 -17.58
CA VAL A 13 7.49 -40.07 -16.69
C VAL A 13 6.80 -40.24 -15.34
N LEU A 14 5.52 -40.64 -15.30
CA LEU A 14 4.82 -40.97 -14.07
C LEU A 14 5.54 -42.10 -13.33
N ALA A 15 5.99 -43.13 -14.04
CA ALA A 15 6.80 -44.20 -13.46
C ALA A 15 8.15 -43.69 -12.92
N LEU A 16 8.84 -42.78 -13.63
CA LEU A 16 10.10 -42.17 -13.17
C LEU A 16 9.93 -41.21 -11.99
N CYS A 17 8.76 -40.58 -11.85
CA CYS A 17 8.43 -39.75 -10.67
C CYS A 17 8.11 -40.60 -9.44
N HIS A 18 7.74 -41.88 -9.62
CA HIS A 18 7.43 -42.83 -8.55
C HIS A 18 8.50 -43.92 -8.36
N ALA A 19 9.58 -43.93 -9.16
CA ALA A 19 10.62 -44.96 -9.10
C ALA A 19 11.67 -44.63 -8.01
N ASP A 20 12.28 -45.69 -7.46
CA ASP A 20 13.37 -45.71 -6.44
C ASP A 20 14.68 -44.99 -6.86
N GLY A 21 14.65 -44.12 -7.86
CA GLY A 21 15.78 -43.31 -8.30
C GLY A 21 16.05 -42.13 -7.37
N SER A 22 17.29 -41.64 -7.34
CA SER A 22 17.69 -40.52 -6.49
C SER A 22 16.86 -39.24 -6.74
N PRO A 23 16.72 -38.34 -5.74
CA PRO A 23 16.00 -37.08 -5.92
C PRO A 23 16.49 -36.25 -7.11
N LEU A 24 17.78 -36.34 -7.44
CA LEU A 24 18.36 -35.69 -8.61
C LEU A 24 17.78 -36.28 -9.91
N ALA A 25 17.66 -37.60 -10.03
CA ALA A 25 17.10 -38.25 -11.21
C ALA A 25 15.63 -37.88 -11.42
N ARG A 26 14.83 -37.90 -10.35
CA ARG A 26 13.41 -37.50 -10.39
C ARG A 26 13.26 -36.03 -10.78
N ARG A 27 14.07 -35.14 -10.20
CA ARG A 27 14.12 -33.72 -10.58
C ARG A 27 14.49 -33.52 -12.06
N MET A 28 15.50 -34.25 -12.55
CA MET A 28 15.92 -34.16 -13.95
C MET A 28 14.84 -34.67 -14.91
N ALA A 29 14.06 -35.68 -14.51
CA ALA A 29 12.91 -36.13 -15.29
C ALA A 29 11.86 -35.02 -15.44
N LEU A 30 11.51 -34.32 -14.35
CA LEU A 30 10.58 -33.18 -14.41
C LEU A 30 11.09 -32.07 -15.34
N LEU A 31 12.38 -31.74 -15.26
CA LEU A 31 13.00 -30.68 -16.08
C LEU A 31 13.01 -31.01 -17.59
N ARG A 32 12.95 -32.29 -17.96
CA ARG A 32 12.91 -32.75 -19.36
C ARG A 32 11.50 -32.84 -19.92
N LEU A 33 10.46 -32.56 -19.13
CA LEU A 33 9.09 -32.62 -19.61
C LEU A 33 8.81 -31.60 -20.72
N PRO A 34 8.04 -31.96 -21.74
CA PRO A 34 7.64 -31.02 -22.78
C PRO A 34 6.83 -29.87 -22.17
N ARG A 35 6.81 -28.72 -22.85
CA ARG A 35 5.98 -27.57 -22.41
C ARG A 35 4.48 -27.79 -22.63
N GLU A 36 4.10 -28.80 -23.41
CA GLU A 36 2.71 -29.13 -23.70
C GLU A 36 1.91 -29.41 -22.40
N PRO A 37 0.86 -28.64 -22.09
CA PRO A 37 0.15 -28.74 -20.82
C PRO A 37 -0.51 -30.10 -20.56
N ALA A 38 -1.16 -30.68 -21.58
CA ALA A 38 -1.91 -31.95 -21.43
C ALA A 38 -1.03 -33.11 -20.96
N THR A 39 0.23 -33.11 -21.38
CA THR A 39 1.21 -34.16 -21.05
C THR A 39 1.97 -33.84 -19.78
N SER A 40 2.35 -32.57 -19.56
CA SER A 40 3.26 -32.20 -18.48
C SER A 40 2.58 -31.92 -17.16
N ILE A 41 1.36 -31.36 -17.14
CA ILE A 41 0.69 -30.99 -15.89
C ILE A 41 0.45 -32.21 -14.96
N PRO A 42 -0.05 -33.36 -15.43
CA PRO A 42 -0.28 -34.52 -14.54
C PRO A 42 1.02 -35.02 -13.89
N ALA A 43 2.11 -35.10 -14.66
CA ALA A 43 3.41 -35.53 -14.14
C ALA A 43 4.01 -34.53 -13.16
N LEU A 44 3.90 -33.23 -13.44
CA LEU A 44 4.37 -32.20 -12.53
C LEU A 44 3.52 -32.15 -11.25
N ALA A 45 2.21 -32.38 -11.33
CA ALA A 45 1.34 -32.48 -10.17
C ALA A 45 1.70 -33.67 -9.27
N ALA A 46 2.07 -34.81 -9.85
CA ALA A 46 2.64 -35.93 -9.08
C ALA A 46 3.99 -35.55 -8.43
N GLY A 47 4.82 -34.76 -9.11
CA GLY A 47 6.06 -34.24 -8.53
C GLY A 47 5.85 -33.33 -7.29
N LEU A 48 4.65 -32.77 -7.09
CA LEU A 48 4.32 -32.02 -5.87
C LEU A 48 4.14 -32.91 -4.63
N THR A 49 4.04 -34.22 -4.78
CA THR A 49 3.91 -35.16 -3.65
C THR A 49 5.20 -35.92 -3.35
N ASP A 50 6.31 -35.54 -3.99
CA ASP A 50 7.62 -36.17 -3.78
C ASP A 50 8.12 -35.95 -2.33
N GLU A 51 8.76 -36.95 -1.74
CA GLU A 51 9.39 -36.85 -0.41
C GLU A 51 10.41 -35.71 -0.32
N ASN A 52 11.11 -35.40 -1.41
CA ASN A 52 12.19 -34.43 -1.46
C ASN A 52 11.69 -33.03 -1.84
N ALA A 53 11.89 -32.07 -0.94
CA ALA A 53 11.44 -30.69 -1.13
C ALA A 53 12.00 -30.01 -2.40
N VAL A 54 13.21 -30.38 -2.85
CA VAL A 54 13.81 -29.82 -4.08
C VAL A 54 13.07 -30.29 -5.32
N VAL A 55 12.61 -31.54 -5.34
CA VAL A 55 11.78 -32.09 -6.42
C VAL A 55 10.42 -31.38 -6.43
N ARG A 56 9.75 -31.30 -5.27
CA ARG A 56 8.47 -30.58 -5.13
C ARG A 56 8.54 -29.13 -5.57
N ARG A 57 9.60 -28.40 -5.17
CA ARG A 57 9.82 -27.00 -5.58
C ARG A 57 10.06 -26.89 -7.09
N THR A 58 10.74 -27.86 -7.69
CA THR A 58 10.95 -27.90 -9.14
C THR A 58 9.63 -28.13 -9.86
N ALA A 59 8.82 -29.09 -9.41
CA ALA A 59 7.47 -29.32 -9.90
C ALA A 59 6.59 -28.06 -9.80
N ALA A 60 6.61 -27.40 -8.64
CA ALA A 60 5.84 -26.18 -8.39
C ALA A 60 6.18 -25.05 -9.38
N ARG A 61 7.47 -24.79 -9.58
CA ARG A 61 7.94 -23.79 -10.55
C ARG A 61 7.52 -24.15 -11.97
N LEU A 62 7.71 -25.40 -12.38
CA LEU A 62 7.37 -25.83 -13.74
C LEU A 62 5.86 -25.80 -14.00
N LEU A 63 5.01 -26.10 -13.00
CA LEU A 63 3.56 -25.95 -13.10
C LEU A 63 3.15 -24.51 -13.34
N ALA A 64 3.77 -23.55 -12.65
CA ALA A 64 3.50 -22.13 -12.85
C ALA A 64 3.75 -21.68 -14.30
N GLU A 65 4.73 -22.29 -14.97
CA GLU A 65 5.08 -22.03 -16.37
C GLU A 65 4.09 -22.68 -17.37
N ARG A 66 3.09 -23.47 -16.94
CA ARG A 66 2.08 -24.12 -17.80
C ARG A 66 0.76 -23.36 -17.89
N GLY A 67 0.80 -22.04 -17.68
CA GLY A 67 -0.37 -21.17 -17.76
C GLY A 67 -1.42 -21.48 -16.69
N GLU A 68 -2.67 -21.12 -16.96
CA GLU A 68 -3.75 -21.19 -15.96
C GLU A 68 -4.07 -22.61 -15.49
N ALA A 69 -4.02 -23.60 -16.39
CA ALA A 69 -4.22 -25.00 -16.01
C ALA A 69 -3.12 -25.49 -15.05
N GLY A 70 -1.87 -25.08 -15.29
CA GLY A 70 -0.75 -25.37 -14.40
C GLY A 70 -0.86 -24.68 -13.05
N LYS A 71 -1.25 -23.40 -13.04
CA LYS A 71 -1.55 -22.65 -11.80
C LYS A 71 -2.67 -23.32 -11.00
N LYS A 72 -3.73 -23.80 -11.63
CA LYS A 72 -4.80 -24.53 -10.93
C LYS A 72 -4.26 -25.81 -10.26
N ALA A 73 -3.40 -26.55 -10.94
CA ALA A 73 -2.75 -27.74 -10.38
C ALA A 73 -1.73 -27.42 -9.27
N LEU A 74 -1.25 -26.17 -9.19
CA LEU A 74 -0.29 -25.71 -8.19
C LEU A 74 -0.91 -25.38 -6.83
N LEU A 75 -2.23 -25.19 -6.74
CA LEU A 75 -2.93 -24.80 -5.51
C LEU A 75 -2.59 -25.65 -4.27
N PRO A 76 -2.41 -26.99 -4.35
CA PRO A 76 -2.04 -27.80 -3.18
C PRO A 76 -0.67 -27.42 -2.59
N ALA A 77 0.28 -26.96 -3.42
CA ALA A 77 1.63 -26.61 -2.98
C ALA A 77 1.67 -25.41 -2.00
N CYS A 78 0.59 -24.62 -1.92
CA CYS A 78 0.46 -23.56 -0.91
C CYS A 78 0.36 -24.09 0.53
N LYS A 79 0.14 -25.40 0.71
CA LYS A 79 0.08 -26.07 2.01
C LYS A 79 1.23 -27.06 2.22
N ASP A 80 2.26 -27.01 1.39
CA ASP A 80 3.41 -27.90 1.49
C ASP A 80 4.13 -27.78 2.85
N ALA A 81 4.71 -28.87 3.34
CA ALA A 81 5.50 -28.85 4.57
C ALA A 81 6.73 -27.93 4.46
N ASP A 82 7.34 -27.86 3.27
CA ASP A 82 8.50 -27.02 3.00
C ASP A 82 8.11 -25.57 2.67
N MET A 83 8.73 -24.65 3.39
CA MET A 83 8.46 -23.21 3.28
C MET A 83 8.78 -22.64 1.89
N LEU A 84 9.84 -23.12 1.22
CA LEU A 84 10.23 -22.63 -0.09
C LEU A 84 9.27 -23.11 -1.18
N VAL A 85 8.71 -24.32 -1.05
CA VAL A 85 7.64 -24.80 -1.94
C VAL A 85 6.40 -23.92 -1.79
N ARG A 86 5.95 -23.65 -0.56
CA ARG A 86 4.81 -22.75 -0.30
C ARG A 86 5.03 -21.37 -0.89
N LEU A 87 6.21 -20.78 -0.67
CA LEU A 87 6.56 -19.45 -1.20
C LEU A 87 6.60 -19.43 -2.73
N SER A 88 7.16 -20.46 -3.37
CA SER A 88 7.15 -20.59 -4.83
C SER A 88 5.74 -20.69 -5.40
N ALA A 89 4.88 -21.49 -4.77
CA ALA A 89 3.47 -21.61 -5.16
C ALA A 89 2.74 -20.28 -5.00
N LEU A 90 2.92 -19.62 -3.86
CA LEU A 90 2.32 -18.32 -3.57
C LEU A 90 2.71 -17.29 -4.64
N LYS A 91 4.01 -17.10 -4.91
CA LYS A 91 4.51 -16.16 -5.93
C LYS A 91 3.89 -16.39 -7.31
N ALA A 92 3.76 -17.65 -7.72
CA ALA A 92 3.17 -18.01 -9.02
C ALA A 92 1.66 -17.72 -9.09
N LEU A 93 0.95 -17.88 -7.98
CA LEU A 93 -0.51 -17.75 -7.91
C LEU A 93 -0.96 -16.33 -7.59
N SER A 94 -0.09 -15.50 -7.00
CA SER A 94 -0.37 -14.11 -6.61
C SER A 94 -0.96 -13.24 -7.71
N GLY A 95 -0.70 -13.53 -9.00
CA GLY A 95 -1.26 -12.75 -10.13
C GLY A 95 -2.53 -13.35 -10.76
N GLY A 96 -2.94 -14.56 -10.35
CA GLY A 96 -4.04 -15.29 -10.98
C GLY A 96 -5.42 -15.05 -10.33
N PRO A 97 -6.48 -15.67 -10.87
CA PRO A 97 -7.85 -15.55 -10.34
C PRO A 97 -7.98 -16.04 -8.89
N ASP A 98 -7.20 -17.05 -8.49
CA ASP A 98 -7.12 -17.54 -7.11
C ASP A 98 -6.16 -16.73 -6.21
N GLY A 99 -5.45 -15.74 -6.77
CA GLY A 99 -4.34 -15.09 -6.10
C GLY A 99 -4.73 -14.43 -4.79
N GLU A 100 -5.84 -13.70 -4.74
CA GLU A 100 -6.28 -13.04 -3.51
C GLU A 100 -6.63 -14.06 -2.41
N ARG A 101 -7.35 -15.13 -2.77
CA ARG A 101 -7.74 -16.20 -1.85
C ARG A 101 -6.53 -16.89 -1.23
N VAL A 102 -5.54 -17.23 -2.07
CA VAL A 102 -4.31 -17.89 -1.63
C VAL A 102 -3.48 -16.97 -0.75
N LEU A 103 -3.35 -15.70 -1.12
CA LEU A 103 -2.65 -14.67 -0.33
C LEU A 103 -3.30 -14.48 1.05
N ILE A 104 -4.62 -14.37 1.13
CA ILE A 104 -5.34 -14.25 2.41
C ILE A 104 -5.04 -15.43 3.33
N GLY A 105 -5.00 -16.67 2.80
CA GLY A 105 -4.63 -17.84 3.59
C GLY A 105 -3.19 -17.80 4.09
N ALA A 106 -2.27 -17.34 3.25
CA ALA A 106 -0.84 -17.28 3.56
C ALA A 106 -0.45 -16.21 4.60
N VAL A 107 -1.34 -15.28 4.92
CA VAL A 107 -1.13 -14.31 6.02
C VAL A 107 -0.97 -15.00 7.39
N ALA A 108 -1.48 -16.22 7.55
CA ALA A 108 -1.36 -17.01 8.79
C ALA A 108 -0.32 -18.14 8.68
N ASP A 109 0.58 -18.09 7.70
CA ASP A 109 1.60 -19.14 7.50
C ASP A 109 2.58 -19.23 8.68
N ALA A 110 3.09 -20.44 8.96
CA ALA A 110 4.08 -20.66 10.02
C ALA A 110 5.39 -19.88 9.78
N SER A 111 5.76 -19.62 8.52
CA SER A 111 6.96 -18.89 8.17
C SER A 111 6.71 -17.38 8.04
N PRO A 112 7.46 -16.53 8.76
CA PRO A 112 7.40 -15.08 8.61
C PRO A 112 7.66 -14.61 7.17
N LEU A 113 8.50 -15.32 6.41
CA LEU A 113 8.81 -14.97 5.02
C LEU A 113 7.59 -15.16 4.09
N VAL A 114 6.81 -16.21 4.31
CA VAL A 114 5.59 -16.47 3.54
C VAL A 114 4.51 -15.45 3.92
N ARG A 115 4.33 -15.19 5.23
CA ARG A 115 3.41 -14.15 5.73
C ARG A 115 3.75 -12.78 5.16
N LYS A 116 5.04 -12.40 5.18
CA LYS A 116 5.53 -11.13 4.62
C LYS A 116 5.15 -11.00 3.15
N HIS A 117 5.49 -12.00 2.32
CA HIS A 117 5.14 -11.96 0.91
C HIS A 117 3.63 -11.84 0.69
N ALA A 118 2.82 -12.57 1.47
CA ALA A 118 1.37 -12.48 1.41
C ALA A 118 0.86 -11.06 1.69
N VAL A 119 1.36 -10.45 2.78
CA VAL A 119 1.02 -9.08 3.18
C VAL A 119 1.47 -8.07 2.12
N GLU A 120 2.69 -8.17 1.57
CA GLU A 120 3.20 -7.26 0.53
C GLU A 120 2.27 -7.24 -0.69
N GLN A 121 1.90 -8.43 -1.18
CA GLN A 121 1.07 -8.55 -2.38
C GLN A 121 -0.38 -8.08 -2.11
N LEU A 122 -0.96 -8.38 -0.94
CA LEU A 122 -2.28 -7.85 -0.57
C LEU A 122 -2.25 -6.33 -0.38
N ALA A 123 -1.16 -5.80 0.20
CA ALA A 123 -0.96 -4.38 0.41
C ALA A 123 -0.74 -3.61 -0.89
N GLY A 124 -0.19 -4.24 -1.94
CA GLY A 124 -0.01 -3.62 -3.26
C GLY A 124 -1.28 -3.59 -4.12
N ARG A 125 -2.26 -4.45 -3.87
CA ARG A 125 -3.52 -4.49 -4.64
C ARG A 125 -4.38 -3.26 -4.36
N ARG A 126 -4.90 -2.59 -5.40
CA ARG A 126 -5.85 -1.47 -5.29
C ARG A 126 -6.92 -1.61 -6.40
N PRO A 127 -8.23 -1.45 -6.09
CA PRO A 127 -8.82 -1.40 -4.75
C PRO A 127 -8.71 -2.75 -4.02
N ARG A 128 -8.73 -2.74 -2.68
CA ARG A 128 -8.67 -3.98 -1.87
C ARG A 128 -10.06 -4.49 -1.55
N SER A 129 -10.25 -5.81 -1.61
CA SER A 129 -11.47 -6.42 -1.09
C SER A 129 -11.60 -6.25 0.44
N LYS A 130 -12.82 -6.42 0.96
CA LYS A 130 -13.08 -6.44 2.40
C LYS A 130 -12.30 -7.57 3.09
N ALA A 131 -12.17 -8.73 2.44
CA ALA A 131 -11.45 -9.88 2.95
C ALA A 131 -9.93 -9.62 3.04
N ALA A 132 -9.34 -9.03 2.01
CA ALA A 132 -7.93 -8.62 2.02
C ALA A 132 -7.65 -7.58 3.12
N THR A 133 -8.54 -6.60 3.28
CA THR A 133 -8.44 -5.60 4.35
C THR A 133 -8.49 -6.24 5.74
N ALA A 134 -9.42 -7.18 5.97
CA ALA A 134 -9.50 -7.93 7.23
C ALA A 134 -8.24 -8.77 7.50
N ALA A 135 -7.68 -9.42 6.48
CA ALA A 135 -6.44 -10.19 6.61
C ALA A 135 -5.26 -9.29 7.01
N LEU A 136 -5.10 -8.12 6.38
CA LEU A 136 -4.07 -7.14 6.72
C LEU A 136 -4.27 -6.57 8.15
N LEU A 137 -5.51 -6.39 8.60
CA LEU A 137 -5.81 -6.00 9.98
C LEU A 137 -5.33 -7.05 11.00
N LYS A 138 -5.46 -8.34 10.68
CA LYS A 138 -4.93 -9.44 11.52
C LYS A 138 -3.39 -9.44 11.49
N ALA A 139 -2.79 -9.31 10.30
CA ALA A 139 -1.34 -9.27 10.13
C ALA A 139 -0.67 -8.08 10.83
N ALA A 140 -1.40 -6.99 11.06
CA ALA A 140 -0.89 -5.86 11.85
C ALA A 140 -0.72 -6.16 13.35
N LYS A 141 -1.01 -7.39 13.78
CA LYS A 141 -0.71 -7.92 15.12
C LYS A 141 0.27 -9.10 15.06
N ASP A 142 0.95 -9.29 13.93
CA ASP A 142 1.91 -10.38 13.75
C ASP A 142 3.07 -10.29 14.75
N GLU A 143 3.60 -11.43 15.16
CA GLU A 143 4.78 -11.54 16.03
C GLU A 143 6.02 -10.95 15.33
N ASP A 144 6.16 -11.17 14.03
CA ASP A 144 7.29 -10.70 13.23
C ASP A 144 7.15 -9.18 13.00
N PRO A 145 8.14 -8.37 13.42
CA PRO A 145 8.07 -6.92 13.27
C PRO A 145 7.94 -6.44 11.84
N MET A 146 8.53 -7.14 10.87
CA MET A 146 8.49 -6.75 9.46
C MET A 146 7.09 -6.97 8.90
N VAL A 147 6.50 -8.14 9.16
CA VAL A 147 5.12 -8.47 8.74
C VAL A 147 4.14 -7.47 9.37
N ARG A 148 4.28 -7.24 10.68
CA ARG A 148 3.43 -6.31 11.43
C ARG A 148 3.49 -4.90 10.88
N ASN A 149 4.70 -4.35 10.70
CA ASN A 149 4.88 -2.99 10.22
C ASN A 149 4.32 -2.79 8.81
N LEU A 150 4.58 -3.74 7.92
CA LEU A 150 4.07 -3.71 6.55
C LEU A 150 2.53 -3.76 6.53
N ALA A 151 1.92 -4.63 7.34
CA ALA A 151 0.47 -4.72 7.44
C ALA A 151 -0.17 -3.46 8.04
N VAL A 152 0.49 -2.82 9.02
CA VAL A 152 0.08 -1.53 9.56
C VAL A 152 0.15 -0.44 8.49
N GLN A 153 1.23 -0.36 7.72
CA GLN A 153 1.35 0.58 6.59
C GLN A 153 0.25 0.33 5.55
N ALA A 154 -0.04 -0.93 5.26
CA ALA A 154 -1.12 -1.28 4.37
C ALA A 154 -2.48 -0.79 4.88
N GLN A 155 -2.70 -0.58 6.18
CA GLN A 155 -3.96 -0.02 6.66
C GLN A 155 -4.20 1.42 6.23
N TRP A 156 -3.19 2.12 5.72
CA TRP A 156 -3.35 3.45 5.13
C TRP A 156 -4.36 3.37 3.97
N PRO A 157 -5.58 3.91 4.12
CA PRO A 157 -6.63 3.79 3.12
C PRO A 157 -6.64 4.96 2.13
N PHE A 158 -5.76 5.94 2.34
CA PHE A 158 -5.76 7.18 1.60
C PHE A 158 -4.84 7.11 0.41
N HIS A 159 -5.38 7.51 -0.73
CA HIS A 159 -4.65 7.69 -1.97
C HIS A 159 -5.49 8.62 -2.83
N ARG A 160 -4.83 9.55 -3.50
CA ARG A 160 -5.43 10.47 -4.47
C ARG A 160 -4.29 10.87 -5.39
N ASP A 161 -4.44 10.61 -6.67
CA ASP A 161 -3.57 11.21 -7.67
C ASP A 161 -3.97 12.69 -7.75
N VAL A 162 -3.08 13.57 -7.28
CA VAL A 162 -3.27 15.02 -7.35
C VAL A 162 -2.07 15.59 -8.06
N GLU A 163 -2.32 16.16 -9.22
CA GLU A 163 -1.38 17.02 -9.93
C GLU A 163 -1.91 18.44 -9.79
N SER A 164 -1.08 19.34 -9.25
CA SER A 164 -1.41 20.77 -9.21
C SER A 164 -1.63 21.25 -10.64
N ILE A 165 -2.57 22.18 -10.83
CA ILE A 165 -2.77 22.79 -12.15
C ILE A 165 -1.49 23.50 -12.64
N ARG A 166 -0.61 23.89 -11.70
CA ARG A 166 0.71 24.50 -11.97
C ARG A 166 1.71 23.53 -12.58
N ASP A 167 1.54 22.25 -12.32
CA ASP A 167 2.46 21.19 -12.77
C ASP A 167 1.93 20.44 -14.01
N ARG A 168 0.64 20.63 -14.33
CA ARG A 168 -0.02 19.99 -15.47
C ARG A 168 0.56 20.44 -16.80
N GLN A 169 1.19 19.51 -17.52
CA GLN A 169 1.78 19.77 -18.84
C GLN A 169 0.72 20.05 -19.93
N ASP A 170 -0.50 19.56 -19.73
CA ASP A 170 -1.61 19.74 -20.67
C ASP A 170 -2.39 21.05 -20.44
N TRP A 171 -2.00 21.85 -19.44
CA TRP A 171 -2.63 23.13 -19.15
C TRP A 171 -2.01 24.25 -19.99
N ASP A 172 -2.80 24.88 -20.86
CA ASP A 172 -2.38 25.87 -21.85
C ASP A 172 -2.85 27.31 -21.57
N HIS A 173 -3.41 27.56 -20.38
CA HIS A 173 -3.85 28.89 -19.95
C HIS A 173 -2.91 29.47 -18.89
N GLU A 174 -2.80 30.80 -18.85
CA GLU A 174 -2.11 31.50 -17.75
C GLU A 174 -2.75 31.14 -16.40
N ILE A 175 -1.91 30.96 -15.38
CA ILE A 175 -2.34 30.67 -14.01
C ILE A 175 -2.11 31.91 -13.17
N GLU A 176 -3.20 32.55 -12.74
CA GLU A 176 -3.16 33.76 -11.91
C GLU A 176 -3.68 33.45 -10.50
N VAL A 177 -2.92 33.83 -9.47
CA VAL A 177 -3.42 33.81 -8.08
C VAL A 177 -4.29 35.04 -7.85
N ILE A 178 -5.61 34.85 -7.92
CA ILE A 178 -6.58 35.96 -7.79
C ILE A 178 -7.02 36.21 -6.34
N GLN A 179 -6.77 35.27 -5.44
CA GLN A 179 -7.08 35.42 -4.01
C GLN A 179 -6.20 34.50 -3.17
N THR A 180 -5.67 35.04 -2.07
CA THR A 180 -4.91 34.29 -1.07
C THR A 180 -5.57 34.40 0.29
N VAL A 181 -5.81 33.26 0.94
CA VAL A 181 -6.36 33.17 2.29
C VAL A 181 -5.28 32.57 3.20
N PRO A 182 -4.51 33.39 3.94
CA PRO A 182 -3.48 32.89 4.84
C PRO A 182 -4.12 32.19 6.05
N PHE A 183 -3.52 31.08 6.47
CA PHE A 183 -4.00 30.39 7.66
C PHE A 183 -3.42 31.08 8.92
N PRO A 184 -4.20 31.18 10.01
CA PRO A 184 -3.72 31.77 11.23
C PRO A 184 -2.60 30.92 11.83
N LYS A 185 -1.57 31.57 12.36
CA LYS A 185 -0.44 30.89 13.01
C LYS A 185 -0.87 30.17 14.28
N GLU A 186 -1.73 30.81 15.07
CA GLU A 186 -2.13 30.38 16.41
C GLU A 186 -3.36 29.45 16.41
N ASN A 187 -3.56 28.80 17.55
CA ASN A 187 -4.79 28.04 17.88
C ASN A 187 -5.08 26.83 16.98
N TRP A 188 -4.04 26.15 16.49
CA TRP A 188 -4.20 24.83 15.89
C TRP A 188 -4.37 23.78 16.97
N ARG A 189 -5.43 22.97 16.90
CA ARG A 189 -5.56 21.80 17.76
C ARG A 189 -4.47 20.81 17.40
N PHE A 190 -3.73 20.34 18.38
CA PHE A 190 -2.53 19.55 18.20
C PHE A 190 -2.54 18.31 19.08
N HIS A 191 -2.14 17.18 18.50
CA HIS A 191 -2.05 15.92 19.21
C HIS A 191 -0.95 15.03 18.65
N LEU A 192 -0.12 14.48 19.53
CA LEU A 192 0.89 13.51 19.18
C LEU A 192 0.25 12.13 18.97
N ASP A 193 0.75 11.36 18.01
CA ASP A 193 0.22 10.03 17.66
C ASP A 193 1.32 8.96 17.71
N PRO A 194 1.86 8.65 18.92
CA PRO A 194 2.92 7.66 19.08
C PRO A 194 2.50 6.25 18.63
N LYS A 195 1.18 5.98 18.65
CA LYS A 195 0.58 4.71 18.21
C LYS A 195 0.23 4.69 16.71
N ARG A 196 0.42 5.81 16.01
CA ARG A 196 0.12 6.01 14.59
C ARG A 196 -1.30 5.57 14.22
N GLU A 197 -2.27 5.85 15.09
CA GLU A 197 -3.63 5.32 14.99
C GLU A 197 -4.69 6.38 14.69
N GLY A 198 -4.31 7.65 14.57
CA GLY A 198 -5.23 8.76 14.36
C GLY A 198 -6.11 8.60 13.10
N HIS A 199 -5.55 8.01 12.05
CA HIS A 199 -6.29 7.68 10.83
C HIS A 199 -7.37 6.61 11.06
N ARG A 200 -7.12 5.62 11.93
CA ARG A 200 -8.10 4.58 12.28
C ARG A 200 -9.17 5.11 13.21
N LYS A 201 -8.78 6.01 14.11
CA LYS A 201 -9.68 6.78 14.99
C LYS A 201 -10.42 7.90 14.28
N LYS A 202 -10.15 8.10 12.99
CA LYS A 202 -10.81 9.07 12.11
C LYS A 202 -10.71 10.52 12.60
N TRP A 203 -9.55 10.91 13.13
CA TRP A 203 -9.31 12.28 13.63
C TRP A 203 -9.45 13.37 12.56
N PHE A 204 -9.43 13.00 11.28
CA PHE A 204 -9.67 13.89 10.15
C PHE A 204 -11.13 14.28 9.92
N LEU A 205 -12.11 13.58 10.51
CA LEU A 205 -13.52 13.88 10.29
C LEU A 205 -13.93 15.21 10.95
N PRO A 206 -14.79 16.04 10.32
CA PRO A 206 -15.29 17.28 10.91
C PRO A 206 -15.95 17.06 12.27
N ALA A 207 -16.70 15.97 12.42
CA ALA A 207 -17.41 15.61 13.65
C ALA A 207 -16.53 15.03 14.77
N PHE A 208 -15.23 14.85 14.55
CA PHE A 208 -14.34 14.38 15.62
C PHE A 208 -14.21 15.47 16.70
N ASP A 209 -14.42 15.09 17.98
CA ASP A 209 -14.25 15.97 19.13
C ASP A 209 -12.76 16.05 19.52
N ASP A 210 -12.16 17.21 19.27
CA ASP A 210 -10.78 17.54 19.65
C ASP A 210 -10.69 18.53 20.83
N ALA A 211 -11.75 18.72 21.62
CA ALA A 211 -11.73 19.66 22.73
C ALA A 211 -10.61 19.38 23.75
N LYS A 212 -10.18 18.11 23.85
CA LYS A 212 -9.08 17.66 24.72
C LYS A 212 -7.68 17.88 24.11
N TRP A 213 -7.60 18.26 22.83
CA TRP A 213 -6.33 18.53 22.17
C TRP A 213 -5.81 19.90 22.60
N LYS A 214 -4.52 19.93 22.93
CA LYS A 214 -3.82 21.19 23.21
C LYS A 214 -3.77 22.05 21.95
N THR A 215 -3.49 23.33 22.11
CA THR A 215 -3.20 24.20 20.97
C THR A 215 -1.71 24.30 20.71
N ILE A 216 -1.34 24.60 19.47
CA ILE A 216 0.02 24.93 19.06
C ILE A 216 -0.02 26.04 18.01
N ALA A 217 1.09 26.77 17.87
CA ALA A 217 1.35 27.61 16.72
C ALA A 217 2.01 26.78 15.59
N ILE A 218 1.67 27.08 14.34
CA ILE A 218 2.46 26.68 13.16
C ILE A 218 3.57 27.72 12.90
N GLU A 219 4.30 27.59 11.79
CA GLU A 219 5.48 28.41 11.47
C GLU A 219 6.61 28.26 12.51
N GLN A 220 6.63 27.12 13.19
CA GLN A 220 7.68 26.73 14.11
C GLN A 220 7.75 25.21 14.23
N ALA A 221 8.90 24.71 14.67
CA ALA A 221 9.01 23.33 15.10
C ALA A 221 8.20 23.09 16.38
N TRP A 222 7.58 21.91 16.52
CA TRP A 222 6.85 21.55 17.73
C TRP A 222 7.74 21.46 18.97
N GLN A 223 9.07 21.28 18.79
CA GLN A 223 10.05 21.33 19.88
C GLN A 223 10.07 22.71 20.55
N LYS A 224 9.87 23.80 19.77
CA LYS A 224 9.77 25.16 20.32
C LYS A 224 8.53 25.33 21.20
N ALA A 225 7.48 24.54 20.97
CA ALA A 225 6.29 24.48 21.81
C ALA A 225 6.43 23.48 22.99
N GLY A 226 7.62 22.94 23.24
CA GLY A 226 7.91 22.03 24.36
C GLY A 226 7.64 20.55 24.08
N TYR A 227 7.44 20.16 22.82
CA TYR A 227 7.28 18.74 22.45
C TYR A 227 8.60 18.16 21.96
N ASP A 228 9.37 17.54 22.86
CA ASP A 228 10.53 16.73 22.48
C ASP A 228 10.04 15.36 21.97
N TYR A 229 9.74 15.30 20.68
CA TYR A 229 9.09 14.14 20.07
C TYR A 229 9.48 13.96 18.61
N THR A 230 9.82 12.72 18.26
CA THR A 230 10.02 12.25 16.89
C THR A 230 8.94 11.23 16.56
N GLY A 231 8.18 11.48 15.50
CA GLY A 231 7.11 10.58 15.09
C GLY A 231 5.97 11.32 14.39
N VAL A 232 4.75 10.81 14.58
CA VAL A 232 3.55 11.31 13.92
C VAL A 232 2.81 12.29 14.83
N SER A 233 2.35 13.40 14.28
CA SER A 233 1.45 14.34 14.93
C SER A 233 0.29 14.74 14.02
N TRP A 234 -0.73 15.33 14.63
CA TRP A 234 -1.93 15.80 13.95
C TRP A 234 -2.22 17.25 14.34
N TYR A 235 -2.65 18.01 13.35
CA TYR A 235 -3.07 19.40 13.44
C TYR A 235 -4.51 19.50 12.93
N ARG A 236 -5.38 20.24 13.62
CA ARG A 236 -6.71 20.62 13.12
C ARG A 236 -6.94 22.11 13.28
N ARG A 237 -7.53 22.73 12.26
CA ARG A 237 -7.94 24.13 12.28
C ARG A 237 -9.15 24.36 11.40
N THR A 238 -10.04 25.22 11.84
CA THR A 238 -11.13 25.73 11.01
C THR A 238 -10.71 27.05 10.37
N ILE A 239 -10.85 27.13 9.05
CA ILE A 239 -10.49 28.28 8.23
C ILE A 239 -11.75 28.84 7.59
N ALA A 240 -12.04 30.11 7.80
CA ALA A 240 -13.11 30.79 7.10
C ALA A 240 -12.68 31.05 5.65
N MET A 241 -13.43 30.51 4.69
CA MET A 241 -13.25 30.84 3.28
C MET A 241 -14.18 32.00 2.91
N PRO A 242 -13.69 33.06 2.24
CA PRO A 242 -14.54 34.15 1.76
C PRO A 242 -15.56 33.65 0.73
N ALA A 243 -16.51 34.51 0.37
CA ALA A 243 -17.41 34.24 -0.76
C ALA A 243 -16.59 33.98 -2.04
N LYS A 244 -17.15 33.16 -2.94
CA LYS A 244 -16.50 32.85 -4.21
C LYS A 244 -16.29 34.14 -5.00
N PRO A 245 -15.06 34.44 -5.47
CA PRO A 245 -14.83 35.61 -6.32
C PRO A 245 -15.68 35.56 -7.58
N ASP A 246 -16.07 36.73 -8.08
CA ASP A 246 -16.74 36.84 -9.37
C ASP A 246 -15.81 36.41 -10.52
N GLY A 247 -16.43 35.89 -11.58
CA GLY A 247 -15.71 35.40 -12.77
C GLY A 247 -15.25 33.96 -12.69
N LYS A 248 -14.36 33.58 -13.61
CA LYS A 248 -13.85 32.20 -13.72
C LYS A 248 -12.87 31.92 -12.59
N VAL A 249 -13.07 30.76 -11.94
CA VAL A 249 -12.15 30.12 -11.00
C VAL A 249 -11.84 28.75 -11.55
N ASN A 250 -10.58 28.47 -11.86
CA ASN A 250 -10.15 27.19 -12.42
C ASN A 250 -9.84 26.18 -11.33
N ALA A 251 -9.19 26.62 -10.25
CA ALA A 251 -8.82 25.76 -9.14
C ALA A 251 -8.74 26.52 -7.81
N VAL A 252 -8.80 25.77 -6.72
CA VAL A 252 -8.36 26.21 -5.39
C VAL A 252 -7.33 25.22 -4.90
N GLU A 253 -6.19 25.72 -4.46
CA GLU A 253 -5.13 24.90 -3.90
C GLU A 253 -4.91 25.23 -2.42
N ILE A 254 -4.62 24.21 -1.61
CA ILE A 254 -3.99 24.40 -0.31
C ILE A 254 -2.48 24.32 -0.49
N CYS A 255 -1.80 25.37 -0.05
CA CYS A 255 -0.38 25.59 -0.27
C CYS A 255 0.36 25.53 1.05
N PHE A 256 1.37 24.67 1.12
CA PHE A 256 2.28 24.56 2.25
C PHE A 256 3.67 25.01 1.80
N ASP A 257 4.23 26.02 2.45
CA ASP A 257 5.59 26.48 2.12
C ASP A 257 6.68 25.56 2.71
N GLY A 258 6.30 24.70 3.65
CA GLY A 258 7.15 23.69 4.27
C GLY A 258 6.51 23.03 5.48
N VAL A 259 6.50 21.71 5.45
CA VAL A 259 6.18 20.85 6.59
C VAL A 259 7.30 19.84 6.70
N ASP A 260 7.70 19.51 7.91
CA ASP A 260 8.78 18.56 8.13
C ASP A 260 8.45 17.16 7.55
N GLU A 261 9.44 16.61 6.85
CA GLU A 261 9.47 15.36 6.08
C GLU A 261 8.21 14.98 5.28
N SER A 262 7.20 14.39 5.94
CA SER A 262 6.04 13.80 5.27
C SER A 262 4.71 14.31 5.81
N THR A 263 3.78 14.63 4.92
CA THR A 263 2.49 15.27 5.25
C THR A 263 1.31 14.64 4.53
N TRP A 264 0.18 14.54 5.21
CA TRP A 264 -1.10 14.11 4.65
C TRP A 264 -2.19 15.09 5.05
N VAL A 265 -3.07 15.45 4.12
CA VAL A 265 -4.01 16.55 4.30
C VAL A 265 -5.45 16.11 4.01
N TRP A 266 -6.37 16.59 4.85
CA TRP A 266 -7.79 16.48 4.66
C TRP A 266 -8.46 17.85 4.74
N VAL A 267 -9.45 18.08 3.89
CA VAL A 267 -10.34 19.24 3.94
C VAL A 267 -11.77 18.73 4.09
N ASN A 268 -12.46 19.20 5.12
CA ASN A 268 -13.83 18.80 5.46
C ASN A 268 -14.01 17.27 5.59
N GLY A 269 -12.96 16.57 6.06
CA GLY A 269 -12.93 15.12 6.19
C GLY A 269 -12.62 14.33 4.92
N VAL A 270 -12.47 15.01 3.79
CA VAL A 270 -12.08 14.41 2.51
C VAL A 270 -10.56 14.46 2.39
N TYR A 271 -9.94 13.36 2.03
CA TYR A 271 -8.50 13.31 1.78
C TYR A 271 -8.17 14.04 0.48
N VAL A 272 -7.26 15.03 0.57
CA VAL A 272 -6.90 15.90 -0.57
C VAL A 272 -5.49 15.65 -1.08
N GLY A 273 -4.69 14.82 -0.40
CA GLY A 273 -3.39 14.37 -0.90
C GLY A 273 -2.31 14.33 0.18
N GLU A 274 -1.09 14.07 -0.28
CA GLU A 274 0.11 13.93 0.55
C GLU A 274 1.32 14.59 -0.10
N HIS A 275 2.30 14.89 0.74
CA HIS A 275 3.67 15.15 0.38
C HIS A 275 4.54 14.17 1.17
N ASP A 276 4.84 13.01 0.59
CA ASP A 276 5.64 11.96 1.24
C ASP A 276 6.84 11.60 0.34
N ILE A 277 7.84 12.48 0.30
CA ILE A 277 9.07 12.30 -0.48
C ILE A 277 10.28 11.96 0.41
N GLY A 278 10.01 11.49 1.63
CA GLY A 278 11.00 11.13 2.63
C GLY A 278 11.68 12.33 3.30
N PRO A 279 12.80 12.10 4.01
CA PRO A 279 13.42 13.11 4.88
C PRO A 279 13.85 14.40 4.16
N ASN A 280 14.06 14.36 2.84
CA ASN A 280 14.43 15.52 2.04
C ASN A 280 13.26 16.47 1.72
N GLY A 281 12.03 16.08 2.06
CA GLY A 281 10.81 16.89 1.86
C GLY A 281 10.68 18.05 2.83
N TRP A 282 11.44 18.06 3.94
CA TRP A 282 11.25 18.98 5.06
C TRP A 282 11.15 20.47 4.70
N ASN A 283 11.82 20.92 3.62
CA ASN A 283 11.82 22.33 3.18
C ASN A 283 11.29 22.54 1.76
N ARG A 284 10.52 21.58 1.24
CA ARG A 284 9.96 21.67 -0.12
C ARG A 284 8.52 22.18 -0.03
N PRO A 285 8.18 23.28 -0.73
CA PRO A 285 6.79 23.68 -0.84
C PRO A 285 6.01 22.65 -1.67
N PHE A 286 4.72 22.51 -1.38
CA PHE A 286 3.81 21.67 -2.15
C PHE A 286 2.39 22.23 -2.14
N TYR A 287 1.61 21.82 -3.14
CA TYR A 287 0.25 22.30 -3.39
C TYR A 287 -0.67 21.11 -3.62
N LEU A 288 -1.89 21.17 -3.10
CA LEU A 288 -2.90 20.14 -3.32
C LEU A 288 -4.19 20.79 -3.82
N ASP A 289 -4.76 20.27 -4.90
CA ASP A 289 -6.09 20.70 -5.38
C ASP A 289 -7.17 20.33 -4.34
N VAL A 290 -7.90 21.35 -3.93
CA VAL A 290 -9.03 21.28 -2.99
C VAL A 290 -10.30 21.90 -3.59
N THR A 291 -10.33 22.03 -4.92
CA THR A 291 -11.34 22.78 -5.67
C THR A 291 -12.76 22.28 -5.39
N LYS A 292 -12.90 20.96 -5.19
CA LYS A 292 -14.21 20.32 -4.93
C LYS A 292 -14.56 20.25 -3.44
N GLU A 293 -13.57 20.43 -2.57
CA GLU A 293 -13.68 20.20 -1.14
C GLU A 293 -13.92 21.49 -0.34
N VAL A 294 -13.48 22.64 -0.88
CA VAL A 294 -13.67 23.96 -0.25
C VAL A 294 -15.12 24.41 -0.34
N ARG A 295 -15.63 24.91 0.78
CA ARG A 295 -16.94 25.55 0.92
C ARG A 295 -16.77 27.05 0.95
N TRP A 296 -17.18 27.72 -0.12
CA TRP A 296 -17.14 29.18 -0.23
C TRP A 296 -18.10 29.86 0.75
N GLY A 297 -17.71 31.01 1.29
CA GLY A 297 -18.50 31.78 2.26
C GLY A 297 -18.76 31.05 3.58
N ALA A 298 -17.98 30.01 3.88
CA ALA A 298 -18.21 29.12 5.00
C ALA A 298 -16.90 28.67 5.64
N GLU A 299 -17.03 28.07 6.82
CA GLU A 299 -15.94 27.44 7.53
C GLU A 299 -15.53 26.11 6.87
N ASN A 300 -14.22 25.91 6.78
CA ASN A 300 -13.59 24.70 6.27
C ASN A 300 -12.68 24.09 7.33
N GLN A 301 -12.96 22.85 7.73
CA GLN A 301 -12.08 22.12 8.64
C GLN A 301 -10.89 21.59 7.83
N VAL A 302 -9.69 21.96 8.23
CA VAL A 302 -8.44 21.41 7.69
C VAL A 302 -7.81 20.54 8.76
N THR A 303 -7.48 19.31 8.37
CA THR A 303 -6.70 18.39 9.20
C THR A 303 -5.40 18.05 8.48
N VAL A 304 -4.29 18.14 9.20
CA VAL A 304 -2.96 17.81 8.68
C VAL A 304 -2.33 16.77 9.60
N ARG A 305 -1.84 15.68 9.02
CA ARG A 305 -0.96 14.73 9.70
C ARG A 305 0.46 15.00 9.22
N ALA A 306 1.37 15.23 10.15
CA ALA A 306 2.79 15.38 9.87
C ALA A 306 3.56 14.19 10.46
N MET A 307 4.61 13.76 9.79
CA MET A 307 5.54 12.75 10.28
C MET A 307 6.96 13.29 10.19
N ASN A 308 7.66 13.17 11.30
CA ASN A 308 9.08 13.48 11.46
C ASN A 308 9.80 12.18 11.87
N THR A 309 10.94 11.87 11.26
CA THR A 309 11.78 10.73 11.60
C THR A 309 13.09 11.11 12.28
N ALA A 310 13.52 12.39 12.26
CA ALA A 310 14.67 12.89 13.01
C ALA A 310 14.64 14.41 13.26
N HIS A 311 15.28 14.88 14.34
CA HIS A 311 15.43 16.31 14.64
C HIS A 311 14.09 17.05 14.83
N ALA A 312 13.94 18.24 14.23
CA ALA A 312 12.85 19.16 14.47
C ALA A 312 11.67 18.89 13.54
N GLY A 313 10.44 18.80 14.08
CA GLY A 313 9.26 18.46 13.30
C GLY A 313 8.15 19.51 13.35
N GLY A 314 7.22 19.42 12.39
CA GLY A 314 5.99 20.21 12.37
C GLY A 314 5.77 21.04 11.11
N ILE A 315 4.65 21.75 11.08
CA ILE A 315 4.34 22.75 10.05
C ILE A 315 5.14 24.01 10.38
N TRP A 316 6.35 24.12 9.84
CA TRP A 316 7.31 25.15 10.24
C TRP A 316 7.35 26.37 9.31
N LYS A 317 6.51 26.38 8.27
CA LYS A 317 6.32 27.50 7.34
C LYS A 317 4.84 27.79 7.08
N PRO A 318 4.50 28.92 6.42
CA PRO A 318 3.11 29.33 6.21
C PRO A 318 2.28 28.31 5.44
N VAL A 319 0.97 28.33 5.72
CA VAL A 319 -0.06 27.57 5.01
C VAL A 319 -1.14 28.55 4.54
N ARG A 320 -1.69 28.33 3.36
CA ARG A 320 -2.72 29.21 2.78
C ARG A 320 -3.60 28.47 1.78
N PHE A 321 -4.78 29.01 1.50
CA PHE A 321 -5.49 28.72 0.25
C PHE A 321 -5.10 29.74 -0.81
N GLU A 322 -4.93 29.28 -2.05
CA GLU A 322 -4.80 30.12 -3.23
C GLU A 322 -5.90 29.77 -4.23
N THR A 323 -6.64 30.79 -4.66
CA THR A 323 -7.65 30.64 -5.73
C THR A 323 -6.99 31.01 -7.05
N LEU A 324 -7.08 30.09 -8.01
CA LEU A 324 -6.42 30.18 -9.30
C LEU A 324 -7.43 30.45 -10.40
N ARG A 325 -7.13 31.43 -11.23
CA ARG A 325 -7.81 31.73 -12.49
C ARG A 325 -6.95 31.35 -13.67
#